data_AF-A0AAV7KJK9-F1
#
_entry.id   AF-A0AAV7KJK9-F1
#
_cell.length_a   1.000
_cell.length_b   1.000
_cell.length_c   1.000
_cell.angle_alpha   90.00
_cell.angle_beta   90.00
_cell.angle_gamma   90.00
#
_symmetry.space_group_name_H-M   'P 1'
#
loop_
_entity.id
_entity.type
_entity.pdbx_description
1 polymer ?
#
loop_
_entity_poly.entity_id
_entity_poly.type
_entity_poly.pdbx_seq_one_letter_code
_entity_poly.pdbx_strand_id
1 'polypeptide(L)'
;MFQAPRIDLSEVWKHIELLISNLKQHKENPESEFFIIWHEGLEIAAKLNLELSFPRIVNRQLYRSNISDPNIDNAEDYYRTSVFMPYLDDLITSLEDRFSGHNKVVLKLATIHPMYFKEFTKQDFLQKLSNIVEHFPPNFTHDHYLMRALYGLIFGKLEIQKRITLLLRNF
;
A
#
# COMPACT_ATOMS: atom_id res chain seq x y z
N MET A 1 -10.64 7.36 23.85
CA MET A 1 -9.77 6.66 22.88
C MET A 1 -10.56 6.56 21.58
N PHE A 2 -10.38 7.51 20.66
CA PHE A 2 -11.18 7.59 19.42
C PHE A 2 -10.56 6.65 18.38
N GLN A 3 -11.15 5.47 18.18
CA GLN A 3 -10.89 4.71 16.96
C GLN A 3 -11.54 5.49 15.81
N ALA A 4 -10.77 5.71 14.74
CA ALA A 4 -11.24 6.32 13.51
C ALA A 4 -12.43 5.53 12.90
N PRO A 5 -13.20 6.12 11.96
CA PRO A 5 -14.29 5.43 11.28
C PRO A 5 -13.81 4.08 10.73
N ARG A 6 -14.70 3.07 10.76
CA ARG A 6 -14.45 1.69 10.30
C ARG A 6 -13.62 1.67 9.00
N ILE A 7 -12.33 1.37 9.10
CA ILE A 7 -11.43 1.29 7.93
C ILE A 7 -11.63 -0.09 7.29
N ASP A 8 -12.17 -0.12 6.08
CA ASP A 8 -12.24 -1.33 5.27
C ASP A 8 -10.88 -1.59 4.62
N LEU A 9 -10.14 -2.53 5.19
CA LEU A 9 -8.82 -2.92 4.73
C LEU A 9 -8.83 -3.54 3.32
N SER A 10 -9.96 -4.06 2.84
CA SER A 10 -10.07 -4.57 1.48
C SER A 10 -10.23 -3.46 0.45
N GLU A 11 -10.98 -2.41 0.77
CA GLU A 11 -11.11 -1.21 -0.08
C GLU A 11 -9.79 -0.45 -0.16
N VAL A 12 -9.11 -0.29 0.98
CA VAL A 12 -7.76 0.31 1.03
C VAL A 12 -6.81 -0.42 0.09
N TRP A 13 -6.89 -1.75 0.01
CA TRP A 13 -6.06 -2.54 -0.89
C TRP A 13 -6.31 -2.23 -2.37
N LYS A 14 -7.58 -2.19 -2.78
CA LYS A 14 -7.95 -1.84 -4.16
C LYS A 14 -7.44 -0.46 -4.53
N HIS A 15 -7.55 0.51 -3.62
CA HIS A 15 -7.03 1.85 -3.83
C HIS A 15 -5.51 1.87 -3.96
N ILE A 16 -4.78 1.05 -3.20
CA ILE A 16 -3.32 0.95 -3.32
C ILE A 16 -2.93 0.33 -4.66
N GLU A 17 -3.58 -0.75 -5.09
CA GLU A 17 -3.30 -1.37 -6.40
C GLU A 17 -3.57 -0.39 -7.54
N LEU A 18 -4.68 0.35 -7.48
CA LEU A 18 -5.01 1.42 -8.43
C LEU A 18 -3.98 2.56 -8.40
N LEU A 19 -3.53 2.95 -7.21
CA LEU A 19 -2.54 4.00 -7.05
C LEU A 19 -1.19 3.58 -7.64
N ILE A 20 -0.74 2.36 -7.40
CA ILE A 20 0.49 1.81 -8.00
C ILE A 20 0.35 1.75 -9.53
N SER A 21 -0.81 1.33 -10.06
CA SER A 21 -1.01 1.32 -11.51
C SER A 21 -0.97 2.71 -12.12
N ASN A 22 -1.58 3.70 -11.46
CA ASN A 22 -1.55 5.09 -11.93
C ASN A 22 -0.13 5.66 -11.91
N LEU A 23 0.64 5.42 -10.83
CA LEU A 23 2.04 5.85 -10.74
C LEU A 23 2.90 5.23 -11.85
N LYS A 24 2.67 3.95 -12.17
CA LYS A 24 3.33 3.30 -13.31
C LYS A 24 2.94 3.91 -14.65
N GLN A 25 1.68 4.28 -14.84
CA GLN A 25 1.22 4.98 -16.04
C GLN A 25 1.87 6.37 -16.17
N HIS A 26 2.00 7.11 -15.06
CA HIS A 26 2.71 8.40 -15.07
C HIS A 26 4.19 8.26 -15.47
N LYS A 27 4.80 7.10 -15.17
CA LYS A 27 6.16 6.77 -15.62
C LYS A 27 6.25 6.47 -17.12
N GLU A 28 5.17 6.06 -17.78
CA GLU A 28 5.15 5.83 -19.24
C GLU A 28 5.13 7.15 -20.02
N ASN A 29 4.58 8.23 -19.45
CA ASN A 29 4.53 9.54 -20.08
C ASN A 29 4.99 10.68 -19.13
N PRO A 30 6.26 10.64 -18.68
CA PRO A 30 6.75 11.54 -17.64
C PRO A 30 6.84 13.00 -18.10
N GLU A 31 6.88 13.25 -19.41
CA GLU A 31 6.91 14.60 -19.98
C GLU A 31 5.59 15.34 -19.73
N SER A 32 4.48 14.73 -20.11
CA SER A 32 3.16 15.35 -19.93
C SER A 32 2.79 15.57 -18.47
N GLU A 33 3.17 14.62 -17.61
CA GLU A 33 2.83 14.66 -16.18
C GLU A 33 3.69 15.66 -15.43
N PHE A 34 4.99 15.70 -15.75
CA PHE A 34 5.89 16.67 -15.14
C PHE A 34 5.62 18.10 -15.62
N PHE A 35 5.18 18.27 -16.88
CA PHE A 35 4.83 19.58 -17.44
C PHE A 35 3.81 20.33 -16.56
N ILE A 36 2.78 19.64 -16.07
CA ILE A 36 1.76 20.24 -15.20
C ILE A 36 2.40 20.72 -13.88
N ILE A 37 3.19 19.85 -13.24
CA ILE A 37 3.88 20.14 -11.98
C ILE A 37 4.87 21.30 -12.16
N TRP A 38 5.58 21.32 -13.28
CA TRP A 38 6.54 22.35 -13.63
C TRP A 38 5.88 23.72 -13.76
N HIS A 39 4.76 23.79 -14.48
CA HIS A 39 4.01 25.04 -14.65
C HIS A 39 3.41 25.57 -13.35
N GLU A 40 2.86 24.70 -12.50
CA GLU A 40 2.43 25.09 -11.15
C GLU A 40 3.61 25.63 -10.32
N GLY A 41 4.78 24.98 -10.42
CA GLY A 41 6.02 25.45 -9.81
C GLY A 41 6.43 26.84 -10.30
N LEU A 42 6.34 27.09 -11.61
CA LEU A 42 6.62 28.41 -12.21
C LEU A 42 5.67 29.49 -11.71
N GLU A 43 4.37 29.20 -11.58
CA GLU A 43 3.41 30.17 -11.04
C GLU A 43 3.70 30.52 -9.59
N ILE A 44 4.07 29.53 -8.77
CA ILE A 44 4.44 29.74 -7.36
C ILE A 44 5.73 30.56 -7.28
N ALA A 45 6.74 30.22 -8.08
CA ALA A 45 7.99 30.95 -8.14
C ALA A 45 7.78 32.41 -8.56
N ALA A 46 6.95 32.66 -9.57
CA ALA A 46 6.59 34.00 -10.02
C ALA A 46 5.92 34.82 -8.89
N LYS A 47 4.99 34.22 -8.13
CA LYS A 47 4.36 34.87 -6.95
C LYS A 47 5.37 35.25 -5.87
N LEU A 48 6.47 34.50 -5.77
CA LEU A 48 7.55 34.72 -4.80
C LEU A 48 8.70 35.58 -5.35
N ASN A 49 8.59 36.07 -6.59
CA ASN A 49 9.68 36.73 -7.33
C ASN A 49 10.96 35.88 -7.39
N LEU A 50 10.82 34.56 -7.53
CA LEU A 50 11.90 33.61 -7.71
C LEU A 50 11.96 33.14 -9.17
N GLU A 51 13.18 32.90 -9.65
CA GLU A 51 13.42 32.34 -10.99
C GLU A 51 13.81 30.85 -10.86
N LEU A 52 12.98 29.98 -11.44
CA LEU A 52 13.28 28.56 -11.59
C LEU A 52 14.26 28.39 -12.75
N SER A 53 15.54 28.27 -12.43
CA SER A 53 16.63 28.10 -13.38
C SER A 53 17.37 26.79 -13.17
N PHE A 54 18.24 26.46 -14.12
CA PHE A 54 19.16 25.33 -13.99
C PHE A 54 19.99 25.46 -12.71
N PRO A 55 20.10 24.39 -11.92
CA PRO A 55 21.08 24.37 -10.85
C PRO A 55 22.49 24.45 -11.45
N ARG A 56 23.42 25.02 -10.70
CA ARG A 56 24.82 25.09 -11.10
C ARG A 56 25.41 23.68 -11.22
N ILE A 57 25.64 23.24 -12.46
CA ILE A 57 26.35 21.99 -12.76
C ILE A 57 27.85 22.23 -12.60
N VAL A 58 28.52 21.43 -11.75
CA VAL A 58 29.97 21.47 -11.55
C VAL A 58 30.60 20.18 -12.06
N ASN A 59 31.78 20.25 -12.68
CA ASN A 59 32.44 19.10 -13.32
C ASN A 59 32.72 17.92 -12.36
N ARG A 60 32.72 18.15 -11.04
CA ARG A 60 32.97 17.11 -10.04
C ARG A 60 32.00 17.26 -8.86
N GLN A 61 31.03 16.36 -8.78
CA GLN A 61 30.24 16.10 -7.58
C GLN A 61 30.52 14.68 -7.11
N LEU A 62 30.81 14.50 -5.81
CA LEU A 62 31.09 13.19 -5.21
C LEU A 62 29.87 12.59 -4.50
N TYR A 63 28.93 13.43 -4.05
CA TYR A 63 27.83 13.04 -3.18
C TYR A 63 26.44 13.22 -3.80
N ARG A 64 26.35 13.82 -4.99
CA ARG A 64 25.09 14.02 -5.73
C ARG A 64 25.27 13.44 -7.13
N SER A 65 24.20 12.86 -7.67
CA SER A 65 24.11 12.47 -9.07
C SER A 65 24.23 13.72 -9.93
N ASN A 66 25.28 13.78 -10.74
CA ASN A 66 25.40 14.79 -11.78
C ASN A 66 24.74 14.24 -13.04
N ILE A 67 23.58 14.76 -13.41
CA ILE A 67 22.98 14.44 -14.71
C ILE A 67 23.70 15.28 -15.75
N SER A 68 24.79 14.72 -16.28
CA SER A 68 25.55 15.28 -17.39
C SER A 68 25.10 14.65 -18.70
N ASP A 69 23.79 14.56 -18.92
CA ASP A 69 23.26 14.17 -20.23
C ASP A 69 23.37 15.39 -21.15
N PRO A 70 24.15 15.32 -22.26
CA PRO A 70 24.32 16.43 -23.19
C PRO A 70 23.02 16.82 -23.91
N ASN A 71 21.92 16.08 -23.75
CA ASN A 71 20.61 16.42 -24.33
C ASN A 71 19.70 17.21 -23.38
N ILE A 72 20.12 17.50 -22.14
CA ILE A 72 19.33 18.29 -21.18
C ILE A 72 19.72 19.76 -21.31
N ASP A 73 18.97 20.47 -22.15
CA ASP A 73 19.20 21.88 -22.46
C ASP A 73 18.23 22.84 -21.72
N ASN A 74 17.23 22.30 -21.01
CA ASN A 74 16.25 23.10 -20.25
C ASN A 74 16.14 22.62 -18.78
N ALA A 75 15.77 23.55 -17.89
CA ALA A 75 15.70 23.28 -16.46
C ALA A 75 14.59 22.25 -16.13
N GLU A 76 13.51 22.24 -16.91
CA GLU A 76 12.39 21.32 -16.77
C GLU A 76 12.84 19.86 -16.89
N ASP A 77 13.55 19.52 -17.97
CA ASP A 77 14.12 18.20 -18.23
C ASP A 77 15.12 17.79 -17.15
N TYR A 78 15.93 18.74 -16.67
CA TYR A 78 16.83 18.46 -15.55
C TYR A 78 16.09 18.00 -14.30
N TYR A 79 15.07 18.73 -13.86
CA TYR A 79 14.31 18.38 -12.65
C TYR A 79 13.43 17.14 -12.88
N ARG A 80 12.93 16.94 -14.09
CA ARG A 80 12.22 15.73 -14.49
C ARG A 80 13.08 14.49 -14.29
N THR A 81 14.30 14.48 -14.83
CA THR A 81 15.19 13.31 -14.76
C THR A 81 15.89 13.18 -13.40
N SER A 82 16.23 14.28 -12.73
CA SER A 82 16.97 14.23 -11.45
C SER A 82 16.13 14.07 -10.20
N VAL A 83 14.88 14.52 -10.24
CA VAL A 83 14.01 14.51 -9.06
C VAL A 83 12.76 13.70 -9.32
N PHE A 84 12.00 14.03 -10.36
CA PHE A 84 10.68 13.44 -10.57
C PHE A 84 10.74 11.94 -10.87
N MET A 85 11.57 11.52 -11.83
CA MET A 85 11.68 10.09 -12.19
C MET A 85 12.22 9.23 -11.03
N PRO A 86 13.34 9.60 -10.36
CA PRO A 86 13.83 8.83 -9.21
C PRO A 86 12.82 8.78 -8.06
N TYR A 87 12.10 9.89 -7.81
CA TYR A 87 11.07 9.94 -6.79
C TYR A 87 9.89 9.00 -7.09
N LEU A 88 9.42 8.97 -8.35
CA LEU A 88 8.38 8.03 -8.76
C LEU A 88 8.83 6.58 -8.58
N ASP A 89 10.09 6.27 -8.91
CA ASP A 89 10.65 4.95 -8.74
C ASP A 89 10.71 4.53 -7.28
N ASP A 90 11.25 5.39 -6.41
CA ASP A 90 11.33 5.17 -4.97
C ASP A 90 9.93 5.02 -4.35
N LEU A 91 8.96 5.83 -4.79
CA LEU A 91 7.58 5.78 -4.29
C LEU A 91 6.90 4.48 -4.68
N ILE A 92 7.03 4.05 -5.94
CA ILE A 92 6.48 2.78 -6.43
C ILE A 92 7.11 1.62 -5.65
N THR A 93 8.44 1.58 -5.55
CA THR A 93 9.15 0.52 -4.81
C THR A 93 8.72 0.48 -3.34
N SER A 94 8.63 1.64 -2.68
CA SER A 94 8.19 1.69 -1.28
C SER A 94 6.77 1.16 -1.09
N LEU A 95 5.86 1.46 -2.02
CA LEU A 95 4.49 0.96 -1.97
C LEU A 95 4.42 -0.54 -2.25
N GLU A 96 5.15 -1.03 -3.25
CA GLU A 96 5.21 -2.46 -3.58
C GLU A 96 5.80 -3.29 -2.44
N ASP A 97 6.88 -2.82 -1.81
CA ASP A 97 7.50 -3.49 -0.66
C ASP A 97 6.54 -3.54 0.53
N ARG A 98 5.91 -2.41 0.85
CA ARG A 98 5.00 -2.27 1.99
C ARG A 98 3.70 -3.03 1.78
N PHE A 99 3.26 -3.18 0.54
CA PHE A 99 2.05 -3.92 0.18
C PHE A 99 2.42 -5.18 -0.64
N SER A 100 3.51 -5.83 -0.25
CA SER A 100 3.93 -7.10 -0.83
C SER A 100 3.05 -8.27 -0.36
N GLY A 101 3.22 -9.44 -0.99
CA GLY A 101 2.36 -10.62 -0.80
C GLY A 101 2.20 -11.10 0.65
N HIS A 102 3.18 -10.86 1.52
CA HIS A 102 3.10 -11.24 2.94
C HIS A 102 2.04 -10.42 3.71
N ASN A 103 1.86 -9.14 3.35
CA ASN A 103 0.85 -8.28 3.97
C ASN A 103 -0.55 -8.53 3.41
N LYS A 104 -0.68 -9.12 2.20
CA LYS A 104 -1.97 -9.58 1.66
C LYS A 104 -2.66 -10.58 2.57
N VAL A 105 -1.92 -11.49 3.21
CA VAL A 105 -2.49 -12.51 4.11
C VAL A 105 -3.12 -11.86 5.34
N VAL A 106 -2.40 -10.93 5.97
CA VAL A 106 -2.87 -10.19 7.15
C VAL A 106 -4.15 -9.39 6.83
N LEU A 107 -4.23 -8.81 5.64
CA LEU A 107 -5.41 -8.08 5.20
C LEU A 107 -6.58 -9.00 4.84
N LYS A 108 -6.32 -10.16 4.21
CA LYS A 108 -7.35 -11.18 3.99
C LYS A 108 -7.92 -11.71 5.31
N LEU A 109 -7.11 -11.79 6.38
CA LEU A 109 -7.60 -12.13 7.71
C LEU A 109 -8.61 -11.09 8.25
N ALA A 110 -8.46 -9.81 7.90
CA ALA A 110 -9.44 -8.80 8.29
C ALA A 110 -10.82 -9.04 7.62
N THR A 111 -10.85 -9.67 6.45
CA THR A 111 -12.11 -9.98 5.73
C THR A 111 -12.92 -11.11 6.38
N ILE A 112 -12.29 -11.95 7.23
CA ILE A 112 -12.97 -12.99 8.01
C ILE A 112 -13.26 -12.54 9.46
N HIS A 113 -13.19 -11.23 9.72
CA HIS A 113 -13.50 -10.72 11.04
C HIS A 113 -14.98 -11.00 11.40
N PRO A 114 -15.29 -11.47 12.64
CA PRO A 114 -16.65 -11.89 13.02
C PRO A 114 -17.75 -10.84 12.82
N MET A 115 -17.37 -9.57 12.71
CA MET A 115 -18.30 -8.47 12.38
C MET A 115 -18.99 -8.67 11.03
N TYR A 116 -18.29 -9.25 10.05
CA TYR A 116 -18.79 -9.42 8.70
C TYR A 116 -19.52 -10.77 8.50
N PHE A 117 -19.63 -11.61 9.53
CA PHE A 117 -20.23 -12.96 9.41
C PHE A 117 -21.72 -12.93 9.03
N LYS A 118 -22.40 -11.81 9.25
CA LYS A 118 -23.79 -11.63 8.81
C LYS A 118 -23.90 -11.35 7.31
N GLU A 119 -22.80 -10.94 6.67
CA GLU A 119 -22.75 -10.45 5.30
C GLU A 119 -22.38 -11.55 4.30
N PHE A 120 -22.07 -12.78 4.75
CA PHE A 120 -21.70 -13.88 3.86
C PHE A 120 -22.26 -15.23 4.32
N THR A 121 -22.46 -16.12 3.36
CA THR A 121 -22.93 -17.49 3.63
C THR A 121 -21.81 -18.35 4.20
N LYS A 122 -22.19 -19.50 4.77
CA LYS A 122 -21.21 -20.50 5.25
C LYS A 122 -20.25 -20.96 4.13
N GLN A 123 -20.74 -21.03 2.89
CA GLN A 123 -19.91 -21.43 1.74
C GLN A 123 -18.89 -20.34 1.40
N ASP A 124 -19.30 -19.07 1.35
CA ASP A 124 -18.39 -17.94 1.12
C ASP A 124 -17.31 -17.86 2.19
N PHE A 125 -17.67 -18.13 3.44
CA PHE A 125 -16.71 -18.16 4.55
C PHE A 125 -15.65 -19.25 4.37
N LEU A 126 -16.07 -20.47 4.00
CA LEU A 126 -15.14 -21.58 3.77
C LEU A 126 -14.20 -21.31 2.58
N GLN A 127 -14.71 -20.70 1.52
CA GLN A 127 -13.90 -20.31 0.36
C GLN A 127 -12.90 -19.20 0.72
N LYS A 128 -13.31 -18.21 1.53
CA LYS A 128 -12.38 -17.19 2.03
C LYS A 128 -11.27 -17.81 2.91
N LEU A 129 -11.61 -18.80 3.74
CA LEU A 129 -10.64 -19.52 4.56
C LEU A 129 -9.65 -20.34 3.74
N SER A 130 -10.10 -21.10 2.73
CA SER A 130 -9.19 -21.87 1.87
C SER A 130 -8.19 -20.95 1.17
N ASN A 131 -8.67 -19.82 0.64
CA ASN A 131 -7.83 -18.82 -0.02
C ASN A 131 -6.80 -18.18 0.92
N ILE A 132 -7.10 -18.06 2.22
CA ILE A 132 -6.16 -17.55 3.23
C ILE A 132 -5.09 -18.60 3.54
N VAL A 133 -5.50 -19.86 3.74
CA VAL A 133 -4.60 -20.97 4.10
C VAL A 133 -3.59 -21.25 2.98
N GLU A 134 -4.02 -21.21 1.71
CA GLU A 134 -3.13 -21.40 0.56
C GLU A 134 -2.05 -20.33 0.43
N HIS A 135 -2.33 -19.10 0.87
CA HIS A 135 -1.40 -17.98 0.78
C HIS A 135 -0.60 -17.78 2.08
N PHE A 136 -0.86 -18.57 3.11
CA PHE A 136 -0.15 -18.48 4.39
C PHE A 136 1.26 -19.06 4.23
N PRO A 137 2.33 -18.35 4.63
CA PRO A 137 3.67 -18.89 4.54
C PRO A 137 3.81 -20.15 5.41
N PRO A 138 4.47 -21.22 4.94
CA PRO A 138 4.65 -22.46 5.71
C PRO A 138 5.38 -22.24 7.06
N ASN A 139 6.15 -21.15 7.16
CA ASN A 139 6.99 -20.83 8.32
C ASN A 139 6.27 -20.04 9.43
N PHE A 140 5.00 -19.64 9.24
CA PHE A 140 4.21 -18.98 10.31
C PHE A 140 3.83 -19.92 11.46
N THR A 141 4.13 -21.21 11.32
CA THR A 141 3.92 -22.25 12.32
C THR A 141 4.73 -22.03 13.61
N HIS A 142 5.77 -21.18 13.61
CA HIS A 142 6.56 -20.87 14.81
C HIS A 142 6.05 -19.70 15.65
N ASP A 143 5.22 -18.79 15.11
CA ASP A 143 4.62 -17.71 15.90
C ASP A 143 3.36 -18.21 16.61
N HIS A 144 3.58 -18.87 17.74
CA HIS A 144 2.57 -19.42 18.65
C HIS A 144 1.40 -18.44 18.91
N TYR A 145 1.66 -17.13 18.91
CA TYR A 145 0.69 -16.09 19.23
C TYR A 145 -0.42 -15.92 18.18
N LEU A 146 -0.11 -15.97 16.88
CA LEU A 146 -1.12 -15.77 15.83
C LEU A 146 -1.96 -17.02 15.60
N MET A 147 -1.35 -18.20 15.71
CA MET A 147 -2.09 -19.46 15.74
C MET A 147 -3.02 -19.53 16.95
N ARG A 148 -2.59 -19.07 18.13
CA ARG A 148 -3.44 -18.99 19.33
C ARG A 148 -4.56 -17.95 19.19
N ALA A 149 -4.29 -16.81 18.55
CA ALA A 149 -5.30 -15.80 18.26
C ALA A 149 -6.36 -16.30 17.26
N LEU A 150 -5.94 -16.96 16.18
CA LEU A 150 -6.83 -17.58 15.19
C LEU A 150 -7.62 -18.74 15.79
N TYR A 151 -6.97 -19.63 16.55
CA TYR A 151 -7.68 -20.69 17.29
C TYR A 151 -8.66 -20.10 18.31
N GLY A 152 -8.28 -19.06 19.04
CA GLY A 152 -9.16 -18.38 20.00
C GLY A 152 -10.37 -17.72 19.33
N LEU A 153 -10.18 -17.09 18.16
CA LEU A 153 -11.27 -16.47 17.39
C LEU A 153 -12.21 -17.51 16.78
N ILE A 154 -11.67 -18.59 16.22
CA ILE A 154 -12.43 -19.62 15.49
C ILE A 154 -13.08 -20.61 16.48
N PHE A 155 -12.33 -21.13 17.44
CA PHE A 155 -12.81 -22.18 18.36
C PHE A 155 -13.40 -21.63 19.67
N GLY A 156 -12.94 -20.48 20.16
CA GLY A 156 -13.45 -19.89 21.41
C GLY A 156 -14.95 -19.60 21.36
N LYS A 157 -15.48 -19.16 20.21
CA LYS A 157 -16.92 -18.98 20.02
C LYS A 157 -17.70 -20.28 19.84
N LEU A 158 -17.12 -21.29 19.19
CA LEU A 158 -17.73 -22.62 19.04
C LEU A 158 -17.86 -23.33 20.40
N GLU A 159 -16.90 -23.14 21.29
CA GLU A 159 -16.88 -23.74 22.62
C GLU A 159 -17.87 -23.06 23.59
N ILE A 160 -18.01 -21.74 23.49
CA ILE A 160 -19.05 -20.97 24.18
C ILE A 160 -20.45 -21.36 23.68
N GLN A 161 -20.65 -21.48 22.37
CA GLN A 161 -21.93 -21.94 21.82
C GLN A 161 -22.26 -23.37 22.25
N LYS A 162 -21.31 -24.31 22.20
CA LYS A 162 -21.52 -25.68 22.68
C LYS A 162 -21.86 -25.73 24.18
N ARG A 163 -21.22 -24.90 25.02
CA ARG A 163 -21.54 -24.80 26.45
C ARG A 163 -22.94 -24.24 26.70
N ILE A 164 -23.36 -23.22 25.95
CA ILE A 164 -24.71 -22.64 26.06
C ILE A 164 -25.75 -23.67 25.62
N THR A 165 -25.53 -24.40 24.52
CA THR A 165 -26.46 -25.44 24.05
C THR A 165 -26.54 -26.65 25.00
N LEU A 166 -25.43 -27.00 25.68
CA LEU A 166 -25.43 -28.03 26.73
C LEU A 166 -26.18 -27.59 27.99
N LEU A 167 -26.06 -26.33 28.38
CA LEU A 167 -26.78 -25.77 29.52
C LEU A 167 -28.29 -25.69 29.27
N LEU A 168 -28.71 -25.32 28.05
CA LEU A 168 -30.12 -25.26 27.66
C LEU A 168 -30.78 -26.64 27.44
N ARG A 169 -29.99 -27.72 27.36
CA ARG A 169 -30.49 -29.10 27.25
C ARG A 169 -30.75 -29.77 28.60
N ASN A 170 -30.26 -29.16 29.69
CA ASN A 170 -30.38 -29.66 31.06
C ASN A 170 -31.44 -28.87 31.88
N PHE A 171 -32.28 -28.10 31.20
CA PHE A 171 -33.54 -27.54 31.70
C PHE A 171 -34.69 -28.12 30.87
#